data_AF-A0A485KXT9-F1
#
_entry.id   AF-A0A485KXT9-F1
#
_cell.length_a   1.000
_cell.length_b   1.000
_cell.length_c   1.000
_cell.angle_alpha   90.00
_cell.angle_beta   90.00
_cell.angle_gamma   90.00
#
_symmetry.space_group_name_H-M   'P 1'
#
loop_
_entity.id
_entity.type
_entity.pdbx_description
1 polymer ?
#
loop_
_entity_poly.entity_id
_entity_poly.type
_entity_poly.pdbx_seq_one_letter_code
_entity_poly.pdbx_strand_id
1 'polypeptide(L)'
;MLRAAFNRIKTSSAARTMSTSAAEVTTYAQSVSTFHWVVGGLMVGIVGTVKVAQDTTDKKKKGELMTLHKSLALIAAVLVPARIATRLATRAPPALEGALWEKYLGQASHLGLYGLMIGLPGSGIAMGYFSGFGLPFFGAKIPGAATPNKEISGSAYKAHKLMGQVLVYFIPLHVAGAFYHVAKGQKIFQRINPFVKGTK
;
A
#
# COMPACT_ATOMS: atom_id res chain seq x y z
N MET A 1 -75.74 -29.40 19.07
CA MET A 1 -74.85 -28.66 18.14
C MET A 1 -73.40 -29.02 18.51
N LEU A 2 -72.88 -30.20 18.11
CA LEU A 2 -72.17 -30.55 16.86
C LEU A 2 -70.79 -29.88 16.65
N ARG A 3 -69.75 -30.74 16.53
CA ARG A 3 -68.36 -30.59 15.98
C ARG A 3 -67.23 -30.43 17.01
N ALA A 4 -66.48 -31.49 17.30
CA ALA A 4 -65.32 -32.06 16.56
C ALA A 4 -64.01 -31.35 16.96
N ALA A 5 -63.16 -31.98 17.79
CA ALA A 5 -62.04 -32.84 17.37
C ALA A 5 -61.03 -32.10 16.46
N PHE A 6 -59.79 -31.91 16.92
CA PHE A 6 -58.61 -32.52 16.30
C PHE A 6 -57.33 -32.25 17.10
N ASN A 7 -56.61 -33.34 17.29
CA ASN A 7 -55.33 -33.53 17.95
C ASN A 7 -54.17 -33.03 17.07
N ARG A 8 -53.10 -32.46 17.66
CA ARG A 8 -51.77 -32.45 17.01
C ARG A 8 -50.63 -32.33 18.04
N ILE A 9 -50.20 -33.48 18.54
CA ILE A 9 -48.82 -33.72 18.98
C ILE A 9 -48.02 -34.21 17.76
N LYS A 10 -46.85 -33.61 17.53
CA LYS A 10 -45.66 -34.02 16.73
C LYS A 10 -44.95 -32.72 16.29
N THR A 11 -43.65 -32.49 16.40
CA THR A 11 -42.47 -33.33 16.62
C THR A 11 -41.27 -32.38 16.75
N SER A 12 -40.28 -32.81 17.52
CA SER A 12 -38.89 -32.34 17.46
C SER A 12 -38.44 -31.92 16.05
N SER A 13 -37.83 -30.74 15.94
CA SER A 13 -36.89 -30.45 14.85
C SER A 13 -35.63 -29.85 15.44
N ALA A 14 -34.78 -30.74 15.92
CA ALA A 14 -33.34 -30.57 15.92
C ALA A 14 -32.85 -30.39 14.46
N ALA A 15 -33.16 -29.26 13.85
CA ALA A 15 -32.42 -28.71 12.73
C ALA A 15 -31.48 -27.67 13.36
N ARG A 16 -30.26 -28.00 13.79
CA ARG A 16 -29.17 -28.47 12.92
C ARG A 16 -29.27 -27.85 11.52
N THR A 17 -29.62 -26.57 11.46
CA THR A 17 -29.12 -25.70 10.42
C THR A 17 -27.61 -25.73 10.60
N MET A 18 -26.97 -26.54 9.75
CA MET A 18 -25.62 -26.30 9.32
C MET A 18 -25.60 -24.86 8.81
N SER A 19 -25.41 -23.91 9.71
CA SER A 19 -24.81 -22.64 9.36
C SER A 19 -23.41 -23.03 8.95
N THR A 20 -23.26 -23.38 7.68
CA THR A 20 -21.99 -23.32 6.99
C THR A 20 -21.45 -21.95 7.33
N SER A 21 -20.55 -21.90 8.31
CA SER A 21 -19.75 -20.74 8.63
C SER A 21 -19.03 -20.44 7.32
N ALA A 22 -19.62 -19.56 6.52
CA ALA A 22 -18.92 -18.95 5.41
C ALA A 22 -17.76 -18.25 6.08
N ALA A 23 -16.58 -18.88 6.02
CA ALA A 23 -15.40 -18.49 6.78
C ALA A 23 -15.31 -16.96 6.85
N GLU A 24 -15.49 -16.45 8.07
CA GLU A 24 -15.66 -15.03 8.32
C GLU A 24 -14.41 -14.30 7.80
N VAL A 25 -14.60 -13.33 6.91
CA VAL A 25 -13.48 -12.65 6.25
C VAL A 25 -12.87 -11.67 7.24
N THR A 26 -11.70 -12.04 7.81
CA THR A 26 -10.96 -11.14 8.70
C THR A 26 -10.27 -10.03 7.91
N THR A 27 -10.64 -8.78 8.20
CA THR A 27 -10.13 -7.60 7.48
C THR A 27 -9.16 -6.78 8.33
N TYR A 28 -8.34 -5.98 7.67
CA TYR A 28 -7.60 -4.90 8.33
C TYR A 28 -8.55 -3.78 8.76
N ALA A 29 -8.10 -2.99 9.74
CA ALA A 29 -8.79 -1.75 10.09
C ALA A 29 -8.95 -0.85 8.86
N GLN A 30 -10.11 -0.19 8.74
CA GLN A 30 -10.42 0.67 7.61
C GLN A 30 -9.34 1.72 7.33
N SER A 31 -8.77 2.32 8.38
CA SER A 31 -7.66 3.27 8.25
C SER A 31 -6.43 2.67 7.56
N VAL A 32 -6.04 1.45 7.92
CA VAL A 32 -4.92 0.73 7.29
C VAL A 32 -5.21 0.47 5.82
N SER A 33 -6.42 0.01 5.51
CA SER A 33 -6.86 -0.23 4.12
C SER A 33 -6.86 1.06 3.30
N THR A 34 -7.40 2.16 3.82
CA THR A 34 -7.40 3.47 3.15
C THR A 34 -5.98 3.95 2.89
N PHE A 35 -5.11 3.94 3.90
CA PHE A 35 -3.72 4.35 3.74
C PHE A 35 -2.97 3.44 2.75
N HIS A 36 -3.24 2.13 2.74
CA HIS A 36 -2.65 1.21 1.77
C HIS A 36 -2.96 1.63 0.34
N TRP A 37 -4.23 1.85 0.00
CA TRP A 37 -4.64 2.21 -1.36
C TRP A 37 -4.23 3.63 -1.76
N VAL A 38 -4.33 4.61 -0.86
CA VAL A 38 -3.88 5.98 -1.15
C VAL A 38 -2.38 6.00 -1.42
N VAL A 39 -1.57 5.36 -0.56
CA VAL A 39 -0.13 5.32 -0.77
C VAL A 39 0.24 4.46 -1.98
N GLY A 40 -0.44 3.34 -2.21
CA GLY A 40 -0.24 2.51 -3.40
C GLY A 40 -0.49 3.28 -4.70
N GLY A 41 -1.61 4.01 -4.78
CA GLY A 41 -1.94 4.87 -5.92
C GLY A 41 -0.91 6.00 -6.12
N LEU A 42 -0.47 6.64 -5.04
CA LEU A 42 0.61 7.63 -5.10
C LEU A 42 1.91 7.03 -5.64
N MET A 43 2.32 5.85 -5.17
CA MET A 43 3.53 5.19 -5.64
C MET A 43 3.47 4.90 -7.15
N VAL A 44 2.34 4.42 -7.65
CA VAL A 44 2.12 4.22 -9.09
C VAL A 44 2.22 5.55 -9.86
N GLY A 45 1.59 6.62 -9.36
CA GLY A 45 1.68 7.95 -9.98
C GLY A 45 3.10 8.53 -9.99
N ILE A 46 3.84 8.36 -8.88
CA ILE A 46 5.24 8.80 -8.75
C ILE A 46 6.14 8.05 -9.74
N VAL A 47 6.01 6.72 -9.82
CA VAL A 47 6.78 5.90 -10.78
C VAL A 47 6.39 6.22 -12.22
N GLY A 48 5.10 6.34 -12.51
CA GLY A 48 4.60 6.66 -13.84
C GLY A 48 5.11 8.01 -14.35
N THR A 49 5.02 9.05 -13.51
CA THR A 49 5.48 10.41 -13.89
C THR A 49 6.98 10.46 -14.21
N VAL A 50 7.83 9.80 -13.42
CA VAL A 50 9.28 9.78 -13.71
C VAL A 50 9.60 8.93 -14.95
N LYS A 51 8.88 7.82 -15.18
CA LYS A 51 9.09 6.99 -16.37
C LYS A 51 8.74 7.74 -17.64
N VAL A 52 7.57 8.35 -17.70
CA VAL A 52 7.19 9.19 -18.84
C VAL A 52 8.17 10.35 -19.02
N ALA A 53 8.65 10.96 -17.93
CA ALA A 53 9.67 12.03 -18.01
C ALA A 53 11.03 11.55 -18.56
N GLN A 54 11.40 10.29 -18.30
CA GLN A 54 12.63 9.67 -18.82
C GLN A 54 12.53 9.39 -20.32
N ASP A 55 11.34 9.01 -20.79
CA ASP A 55 11.10 8.63 -22.20
C ASP A 55 10.76 9.85 -23.08
N THR A 56 10.44 11.01 -22.47
CA THR A 56 10.10 12.24 -23.19
C THR A 56 11.35 13.01 -23.64
N THR A 57 11.37 13.42 -24.92
CA THR A 57 12.41 14.29 -25.50
C THR A 57 12.11 15.79 -25.33
N ASP A 58 10.85 16.17 -25.19
CA ASP A 58 10.42 17.54 -24.89
C ASP A 58 10.88 17.98 -23.49
N LYS A 59 11.78 18.97 -23.45
CA LYS A 59 12.36 19.52 -22.22
C LYS A 59 11.31 20.16 -21.30
N LYS A 60 10.32 20.86 -21.85
CA LYS A 60 9.27 21.53 -21.06
C LYS A 60 8.42 20.48 -20.37
N LYS A 61 7.92 19.51 -21.16
CA LYS A 61 7.09 18.43 -20.63
C LYS A 61 7.83 17.59 -19.59
N LYS A 62 9.10 17.30 -19.83
CA LYS A 62 9.99 16.62 -18.87
C LYS A 62 10.10 17.39 -17.54
N GLY A 63 10.27 18.72 -17.59
CA GLY A 63 10.31 19.57 -16.41
C GLY A 63 9.00 19.56 -15.60
N GLU A 64 7.87 19.62 -16.29
CA GLU A 64 6.53 19.53 -15.66
C GLU A 64 6.33 18.17 -14.97
N LEU A 65 6.64 17.07 -15.65
CA LEU A 65 6.52 15.72 -15.10
C LEU A 65 7.46 15.51 -13.90
N MET A 66 8.69 16.02 -13.96
CA MET A 66 9.62 15.95 -12.82
C MET A 66 9.16 16.81 -11.64
N THR A 67 8.51 17.94 -11.90
CA THR A 67 7.89 18.76 -10.85
C THR A 67 6.74 18.01 -10.20
N LEU A 68 5.88 17.37 -10.99
CA LEU A 68 4.78 16.56 -10.49
C LEU A 68 5.29 15.34 -9.69
N HIS A 69 6.27 14.62 -10.22
CA HIS A 69 6.93 13.49 -9.52
C HIS A 69 7.41 13.88 -8.12
N LYS A 70 8.19 14.98 -8.03
CA LYS A 70 8.72 15.47 -6.75
C LYS A 70 7.61 15.95 -5.80
N SER A 71 6.58 16.61 -6.34
CA SER A 71 5.45 17.10 -5.53
C SER A 71 4.64 15.95 -4.94
N LEU A 72 4.33 14.93 -5.74
CA LEU A 72 3.66 13.71 -5.27
C LEU A 72 4.53 12.94 -4.27
N ALA A 73 5.86 12.88 -4.51
CA ALA A 73 6.79 12.24 -3.59
C ALA A 73 6.85 12.95 -2.23
N LEU A 74 6.72 14.27 -2.18
CA LEU A 74 6.62 15.03 -0.93
C LEU A 74 5.32 14.74 -0.18
N ILE A 75 4.19 14.60 -0.89
CA ILE A 75 2.94 14.11 -0.25
C ILE A 75 3.16 12.71 0.32
N ALA A 76 3.75 11.80 -0.45
CA ALA A 76 4.06 10.45 0.02
C ALA A 76 5.00 10.47 1.23
N ALA A 77 5.98 11.37 1.30
CA ALA A 77 6.89 11.50 2.43
C ALA A 77 6.15 11.77 3.76
N VAL A 78 4.99 12.45 3.72
CA VAL A 78 4.14 12.70 4.89
C VAL A 78 3.20 11.51 5.17
N LEU A 79 2.59 10.95 4.11
CA LEU A 79 1.61 9.87 4.26
C LEU A 79 2.23 8.52 4.61
N VAL A 80 3.49 8.26 4.24
CA VAL A 80 4.19 7.01 4.55
C VAL A 80 4.34 6.81 6.07
N PRO A 81 4.87 7.77 6.84
CA PRO A 81 4.91 7.69 8.30
C PRO A 81 3.52 7.45 8.91
N ALA A 82 2.49 8.17 8.44
CA ALA A 82 1.11 7.98 8.92
C ALA A 82 0.59 6.56 8.63
N ARG A 83 0.85 6.02 7.43
CA ARG A 83 0.52 4.65 7.05
C ARG A 83 1.27 3.60 7.89
N ILE A 84 2.51 3.86 8.28
CA ILE A 84 3.27 2.97 9.18
C ILE A 84 2.68 3.06 10.59
N ALA A 85 2.46 4.27 11.11
CA ALA A 85 1.92 4.49 12.45
C ALA A 85 0.55 3.83 12.62
N THR A 86 -0.36 4.01 11.65
CA THR A 86 -1.67 3.35 11.67
C THR A 86 -1.57 1.83 11.64
N ARG A 87 -0.65 1.27 10.86
CA ARG A 87 -0.42 -0.19 10.83
C ARG A 87 0.11 -0.71 12.17
N LEU A 88 0.95 0.05 12.86
CA LEU A 88 1.48 -0.33 14.19
C LEU A 88 0.44 -0.14 15.30
N ALA A 89 -0.41 0.88 15.19
CA ALA A 89 -1.43 1.22 16.17
C ALA A 89 -2.70 0.34 16.09
N THR A 90 -2.84 -0.50 15.06
CA THR A 90 -4.03 -1.33 14.83
C THR A 90 -3.69 -2.81 14.83
N ARG A 91 -4.63 -3.65 15.27
CA ARG A 91 -4.49 -5.11 15.20
C ARG A 91 -4.54 -5.57 13.75
N ALA A 92 -3.65 -6.50 13.42
CA ALA A 92 -3.65 -7.17 12.13
C ALA A 92 -4.54 -8.42 12.20
N PRO A 93 -5.34 -8.71 11.17
CA PRO A 93 -6.02 -9.98 11.08
C PRO A 93 -5.00 -11.14 10.99
N PRO A 94 -5.37 -12.36 11.40
CA PRO A 94 -4.49 -13.53 11.38
C PRO A 94 -3.86 -13.78 10.00
N ALA A 95 -2.68 -14.40 9.92
CA ALA A 95 -2.11 -14.75 8.62
C ALA A 95 -3.08 -15.70 7.86
N LEU A 96 -3.10 -15.61 6.52
CA LEU A 96 -3.83 -16.62 5.73
C LEU A 96 -3.15 -17.98 5.95
N GLU A 97 -3.95 -19.03 5.97
CA GLU A 97 -3.45 -20.39 5.94
C GLU A 97 -2.68 -20.63 4.64
N GLY A 98 -1.56 -21.34 4.74
CA GLY A 98 -0.67 -21.56 3.61
C GLY A 98 0.66 -22.16 4.06
N ALA A 99 1.51 -22.44 3.08
CA ALA A 99 2.84 -22.97 3.37
C ALA A 99 3.69 -21.91 4.09
N LEU A 100 4.66 -22.35 4.90
CA LEU A 100 5.53 -21.44 5.66
C LEU A 100 6.29 -20.46 4.75
N TRP A 101 6.68 -20.88 3.54
CA TRP A 101 7.36 -20.01 2.59
C TRP A 101 6.48 -18.84 2.13
N GLU A 102 5.15 -19.01 2.03
CA GLU A 102 4.23 -17.92 1.67
C GLU A 102 4.23 -16.84 2.75
N LYS A 103 4.24 -17.25 4.02
CA LYS A 103 4.33 -16.34 5.17
C LYS A 103 5.65 -15.57 5.16
N TYR A 104 6.78 -16.25 4.94
CA TYR A 104 8.09 -15.60 4.89
C TYR A 104 8.21 -14.62 3.73
N LEU A 105 7.78 -15.01 2.52
CA LEU A 105 7.78 -14.11 1.36
C LEU A 105 6.84 -12.92 1.57
N GLY A 106 5.67 -13.13 2.16
CA GLY A 106 4.76 -12.05 2.53
C GLY A 106 5.38 -11.07 3.53
N GLN A 107 6.10 -11.56 4.54
CA GLN A 107 6.83 -10.70 5.49
C GLN A 107 7.99 -9.96 4.82
N ALA A 108 8.80 -10.65 4.02
CA ALA A 108 9.92 -10.05 3.29
C ALA A 108 9.43 -8.99 2.30
N SER A 109 8.32 -9.24 1.60
CA SER A 109 7.69 -8.28 0.70
C SER A 109 7.29 -7.01 1.44
N HIS A 110 6.59 -7.13 2.59
CA HIS A 110 6.22 -5.97 3.38
C HIS A 110 7.43 -5.22 3.92
N LEU A 111 8.42 -5.92 4.47
CA LEU A 111 9.63 -5.28 5.02
C LEU A 111 10.42 -4.54 3.94
N GLY A 112 10.59 -5.16 2.77
CA GLY A 112 11.24 -4.54 1.61
C GLY A 112 10.50 -3.28 1.16
N LEU A 113 9.17 -3.34 1.00
CA LEU A 113 8.36 -2.18 0.65
C LEU A 113 8.45 -1.08 1.72
N TYR A 114 8.43 -1.40 3.02
CA TYR A 114 8.61 -0.38 4.06
C TYR A 114 9.98 0.30 3.96
N GLY A 115 11.05 -0.48 3.76
CA GLY A 115 12.38 0.06 3.55
C GLY A 115 12.44 1.01 2.36
N LEU A 116 11.88 0.60 1.21
CA LEU A 116 11.82 1.43 0.01
C LEU A 116 10.96 2.68 0.20
N MET A 117 9.80 2.56 0.87
CA MET A 117 8.88 3.65 1.10
C MET A 117 9.44 4.73 2.04
N ILE A 118 10.37 4.38 2.93
CA ILE A 118 11.09 5.35 3.77
C ILE A 118 12.33 5.87 3.04
N GLY A 119 13.12 4.97 2.45
CA GLY A 119 14.39 5.29 1.82
C GLY A 119 14.25 6.19 0.60
N LEU A 120 13.24 5.98 -0.24
CA LEU A 120 12.99 6.80 -1.43
C LEU A 120 12.70 8.27 -1.11
N PRO A 121 11.66 8.61 -0.31
CA PRO A 121 11.42 10.01 0.03
C PRO A 121 12.59 10.61 0.83
N GLY A 122 13.20 9.86 1.75
CA GLY A 122 14.36 10.34 2.51
C GLY A 122 15.54 10.72 1.60
N SER A 123 15.93 9.83 0.70
CA SER A 123 16.99 10.09 -0.29
C SER A 123 16.61 11.17 -1.30
N GLY A 124 15.34 11.25 -1.72
CA GLY A 124 14.86 12.28 -2.64
C GLY A 124 14.89 13.68 -2.02
N ILE A 125 14.48 13.78 -0.76
CA ILE A 125 14.55 15.01 0.04
C ILE A 125 16.00 15.41 0.25
N ALA A 126 16.87 14.49 0.69
CA ALA A 126 18.29 14.77 0.88
C ALA A 126 18.96 15.24 -0.43
N MET A 127 18.68 14.57 -1.54
CA MET A 127 19.16 14.94 -2.86
C MET A 127 18.79 16.39 -3.21
N GLY A 128 17.51 16.76 -3.10
CA GLY A 128 17.03 18.11 -3.43
C GLY A 128 17.52 19.18 -2.44
N TYR A 129 17.47 18.89 -1.15
CA TYR A 129 17.86 19.82 -0.09
C TYR A 129 19.36 20.15 -0.13
N PHE A 130 20.23 19.13 -0.11
CA PHE A 130 21.69 19.33 -0.10
C PHE A 130 22.26 19.80 -1.44
N SER A 131 21.48 19.74 -2.53
CA SER A 131 21.89 20.36 -3.80
C SER A 131 21.90 21.90 -3.76
N GLY A 132 21.22 22.51 -2.77
CA GLY A 132 20.97 23.96 -2.71
C GLY A 132 19.82 24.43 -3.60
N PHE A 133 19.38 23.62 -4.57
CA PHE A 133 18.25 23.98 -5.44
C PHE A 133 16.90 23.91 -4.74
N GLY A 134 16.77 23.14 -3.66
CA GLY A 134 15.51 22.94 -2.94
C GLY A 134 14.57 21.95 -3.63
N LEU A 135 13.33 21.90 -3.15
CA LEU A 135 12.33 20.92 -3.59
C LEU A 135 11.10 21.63 -4.17
N PRO A 136 10.74 21.39 -5.44
CA PRO A 136 9.53 21.95 -6.00
C PRO A 136 8.29 21.24 -5.44
N PHE A 137 7.23 22.00 -5.20
CA PHE A 137 5.97 21.51 -4.63
C PHE A 137 4.78 22.29 -5.22
N PHE A 138 4.11 21.73 -6.23
CA PHE A 138 2.92 22.31 -6.88
C PHE A 138 3.01 23.83 -7.17
N GLY A 139 4.08 24.25 -7.85
CA GLY A 139 4.34 25.66 -8.18
C GLY A 139 5.02 26.47 -7.07
N ALA A 140 5.00 25.98 -5.83
CA ALA A 140 5.83 26.49 -4.74
C ALA A 140 7.20 25.81 -4.70
N LYS A 141 8.08 26.32 -3.84
CA LYS A 141 9.45 25.82 -3.66
C LYS A 141 9.83 25.80 -2.18
N ILE A 142 10.22 24.62 -1.71
CA ILE A 142 10.83 24.45 -0.39
C ILE A 142 12.33 24.77 -0.54
N PRO A 143 12.88 25.72 0.24
CA PRO A 143 14.30 26.07 0.18
C PRO A 143 15.22 24.88 0.44
N GLY A 144 16.37 24.87 -0.25
CA GLY A 144 17.46 23.93 0.03
C GLY A 144 18.42 24.46 1.09
N ALA A 145 19.49 23.73 1.34
CA ALA A 145 20.57 24.16 2.21
C ALA A 145 21.24 25.43 1.67
N ALA A 146 21.53 26.40 2.56
CA ALA A 146 22.24 27.63 2.20
C ALA A 146 23.64 27.35 1.64
N THR A 147 24.34 26.38 2.23
CA THR A 147 25.62 25.86 1.74
C THR A 147 25.38 24.46 1.16
N PRO A 148 25.45 24.29 -0.17
CA PRO A 148 25.26 22.99 -0.80
C PRO A 148 26.33 21.97 -0.38
N ASN A 149 25.93 20.72 -0.21
CA ASN A 149 26.84 19.59 -0.03
C ASN A 149 26.64 18.60 -1.21
N LYS A 150 27.50 18.72 -2.22
CA LYS A 150 27.42 17.91 -3.44
C LYS A 150 27.71 16.43 -3.21
N GLU A 151 28.51 16.09 -2.20
CA GLU A 151 28.81 14.70 -1.85
C GLU A 151 27.54 14.00 -1.33
N ILE A 152 26.86 14.62 -0.37
CA ILE A 152 25.59 14.09 0.17
C ILE A 152 24.53 14.04 -0.93
N SER A 153 24.36 15.12 -1.70
CA SER A 153 23.37 15.18 -2.78
C SER A 153 23.63 14.10 -3.84
N GLY A 154 24.90 13.90 -4.23
CA GLY A 154 25.30 12.89 -5.20
C GLY A 154 25.10 11.45 -4.70
N SER A 155 25.46 11.17 -3.45
CA SER A 155 25.22 9.87 -2.81
C SER A 155 23.73 9.58 -2.66
N ALA A 156 22.94 10.59 -2.26
CA ALA A 156 21.49 10.49 -2.17
C ALA A 156 20.85 10.21 -3.54
N TYR A 157 21.32 10.85 -4.62
CA TYR A 157 20.87 10.56 -5.98
C TYR A 157 21.15 9.10 -6.38
N LYS A 158 22.36 8.60 -6.14
CA LYS A 158 22.71 7.20 -6.45
C LYS A 158 21.79 6.22 -5.70
N ALA A 159 21.61 6.43 -4.40
CA ALA A 159 20.74 5.62 -3.57
C ALA A 159 19.28 5.70 -4.06
N HIS A 160 18.77 6.90 -4.33
CA HIS A 160 17.40 7.12 -4.81
C HIS A 160 17.15 6.42 -6.15
N LYS A 161 18.09 6.56 -7.10
CA LYS A 161 18.00 5.90 -8.41
C LYS A 161 17.96 4.38 -8.26
N LEU A 162 18.86 3.81 -7.46
CA LEU A 162 18.91 2.37 -7.21
C LEU A 162 17.61 1.86 -6.57
N MET A 163 17.17 2.49 -5.47
CA MET A 163 15.92 2.12 -4.81
C MET A 163 14.71 2.27 -5.72
N GLY A 164 14.70 3.28 -6.59
CA GLY A 164 13.62 3.51 -7.56
C GLY A 164 13.56 2.40 -8.60
N GLN A 165 14.72 1.95 -9.10
CA GLN A 165 14.80 0.79 -10.00
C GLN A 165 14.31 -0.49 -9.31
N VAL A 166 14.71 -0.72 -8.05
CA VAL A 166 14.23 -1.87 -7.28
C VAL A 166 12.71 -1.81 -7.11
N LEU A 167 12.15 -0.65 -6.74
CA LEU A 167 10.71 -0.50 -6.51
C LEU A 167 9.87 -0.82 -7.75
N VAL A 168 10.35 -0.47 -8.95
CA VAL A 168 9.66 -0.77 -10.22
C VAL A 168 9.40 -2.26 -10.39
N TYR A 169 10.31 -3.13 -9.94
CA TYR A 169 10.11 -4.58 -9.97
C TYR A 169 9.39 -5.11 -8.73
N PHE A 170 9.61 -4.47 -7.58
CA PHE A 170 9.07 -4.92 -6.32
C PHE A 170 7.54 -4.76 -6.23
N ILE A 171 6.98 -3.68 -6.79
CA ILE A 171 5.52 -3.46 -6.81
C ILE A 171 4.79 -4.57 -7.59
N PRO A 172 5.16 -4.88 -8.86
CA PRO A 172 4.58 -6.01 -9.58
C PRO A 172 4.70 -7.34 -8.84
N LEU A 173 5.86 -7.62 -8.23
CA LEU A 173 6.06 -8.86 -7.47
C LEU A 173 5.15 -8.96 -6.25
N HIS A 174 4.96 -7.85 -5.52
CA HIS A 174 4.01 -7.76 -4.42
C HIS A 174 2.57 -8.03 -4.89
N VAL A 175 2.16 -7.38 -5.99
CA VAL A 175 0.82 -7.56 -6.58
C VAL A 175 0.63 -8.99 -7.10
N ALA A 176 1.64 -9.59 -7.72
CA ALA A 176 1.61 -10.98 -8.16
C ALA A 176 1.42 -11.94 -6.99
N GLY A 177 2.07 -11.68 -5.84
CA GLY A 177 1.82 -12.44 -4.60
C GLY A 177 0.36 -12.34 -4.13
N ALA A 178 -0.27 -11.18 -4.24
CA ALA A 178 -1.71 -11.05 -3.95
C ALA A 178 -2.56 -11.87 -4.93
N PHE A 179 -2.27 -11.83 -6.23
CA PHE A 179 -2.98 -12.65 -7.22
C PHE A 179 -2.75 -14.16 -7.03
N TYR A 180 -1.57 -14.57 -6.56
CA TYR A 180 -1.32 -15.97 -6.18
C TYR A 180 -2.29 -16.45 -5.09
N HIS A 181 -2.52 -15.62 -4.06
CA HIS A 181 -3.53 -15.93 -3.04
C HIS A 181 -4.95 -15.99 -3.60
N VAL A 182 -5.31 -15.10 -4.56
CA VAL A 182 -6.60 -15.18 -5.26
C VAL A 182 -6.75 -16.48 -6.04
N ALA A 183 -5.70 -16.91 -6.75
CA ALA A 183 -5.72 -18.16 -7.51
C ALA A 183 -5.92 -19.39 -6.61
N LYS A 184 -5.49 -19.32 -5.34
CA LYS A 184 -5.77 -20.32 -4.30
C LYS A 184 -7.18 -20.22 -3.68
N GLY A 185 -8.05 -19.36 -4.20
CA GLY A 185 -9.40 -19.13 -3.68
C GLY A 185 -9.45 -18.25 -2.42
N GLN A 186 -8.35 -17.61 -2.04
CA GLN A 186 -8.30 -16.80 -0.83
C GLN A 186 -8.76 -15.37 -1.09
N LYS A 187 -9.51 -14.81 -0.14
CA LYS A 187 -10.15 -13.50 -0.24
C LYS A 187 -9.21 -12.33 0.09
N ILE A 188 -7.95 -12.37 -0.37
CA ILE A 188 -6.88 -11.42 0.04
C ILE A 188 -7.27 -9.95 -0.19
N PHE A 189 -7.90 -9.61 -1.32
CA PHE A 189 -8.31 -8.24 -1.61
C PHE A 189 -9.45 -7.75 -0.72
N GLN A 190 -10.33 -8.64 -0.27
CA GLN A 190 -11.40 -8.27 0.68
C GLN A 190 -10.80 -7.85 2.03
N ARG A 191 -9.66 -8.42 2.41
CA ARG A 191 -8.99 -8.11 3.69
C ARG A 191 -8.44 -6.69 3.74
N ILE A 192 -8.08 -6.11 2.59
CA ILE A 192 -7.54 -4.75 2.48
C ILE A 192 -8.54 -3.79 1.82
N ASN A 193 -9.81 -4.17 1.69
CA ASN A 193 -10.85 -3.31 1.15
C ASN A 193 -11.31 -2.30 2.23
N PRO A 194 -11.22 -0.97 2.01
CA PRO A 194 -11.62 0.02 3.01
C PRO A 194 -13.14 0.13 3.21
N PHE A 195 -13.94 -0.47 2.34
CA PHE A 195 -15.41 -0.42 2.40
C PHE A 195 -16.04 -1.66 3.03
N VAL A 196 -15.24 -2.71 3.28
CA VAL A 196 -15.70 -3.91 3.97
C VAL A 196 -15.45 -3.75 5.47
N LYS A 197 -16.52 -3.78 6.27
CA LYS A 197 -16.40 -3.87 7.73
C LYS A 197 -16.12 -5.33 8.08
N GLY A 198 -14.87 -5.67 8.39
CA GLY A 198 -14.56 -6.97 8.96
C GLY A 198 -15.18 -7.13 10.34
N THR A 199 -15.45 -8.37 10.70
CA THR A 199 -15.69 -8.74 12.09
C THR A 199 -14.38 -8.59 12.86
N LYS A 200 -14.46 -7.99 14.06
CA LYS A 200 -13.30 -7.69 14.90
C LYS A 200 -12.82 -8.93 15.64
#